data_AF-W4QX03-F1
#
_entry.id   AF-W4QX03-F1
#
_cell.length_a   1.000
_cell.length_b   1.000
_cell.length_c   1.000
_cell.angle_alpha   90.00
_cell.angle_beta   90.00
_cell.angle_gamma   90.00
#
_symmetry.space_group_name_H-M   'P 1'
#
loop_
_entity.id
_entity.type
_entity.pdbx_description
1 polymer ?
#
loop_
_entity_poly.entity_id
_entity_poly.type
_entity_poly.pdbx_seq_one_letter_code
_entity_poly.pdbx_strand_id
1 'polypeptide(L)' 'MDEYGQLTFDLFNDTQQVAQPTELPLLEASIKKAQADMELFALDTEDKQAKQMYSWCANQMKQVHELVSPYTKSN' A
#
# COMPACT_ATOMS: atom_id res chain seq x y z
N MET A 1 -8.97 8.06 -28.63
CA MET A 1 -7.78 8.33 -27.81
C MET A 1 -8.33 8.89 -26.53
N ASP A 2 -8.30 8.15 -25.43
CA ASP A 2 -8.70 8.67 -24.12
C ASP A 2 -7.66 8.30 -23.06
N GLU A 3 -7.06 9.37 -22.52
CA GLU A 3 -7.11 9.73 -21.11
C GLU A 3 -6.55 8.76 -20.06
N TYR A 4 -5.37 8.19 -20.29
CA TYR A 4 -4.54 7.70 -19.18
C TYR A 4 -3.77 8.86 -18.55
N GLY A 5 -4.54 9.85 -18.08
CA GLY A 5 -4.07 10.96 -17.27
C GLY A 5 -3.24 10.44 -16.11
N GLN A 6 -2.05 11.01 -15.98
CA GLN A 6 -1.04 10.68 -15.00
C GLN A 6 -1.63 10.80 -13.58
N LEU A 7 -2.05 9.68 -12.99
CA LEU A 7 -2.29 9.57 -11.55
C LEU A 7 -0.96 9.23 -10.88
N THR A 8 -0.04 10.19 -10.90
CA THR A 8 1.09 10.17 -9.99
C THR A 8 0.57 10.68 -8.65
N PHE A 9 0.11 9.75 -7.80
CA PHE A 9 -0.18 10.09 -6.41
C PHE A 9 1.12 10.56 -5.76
N ASP A 10 1.17 11.83 -5.38
CA ASP A 10 2.16 12.35 -4.46
C ASP A 10 1.91 11.72 -3.09
N LEU A 11 2.48 10.53 -2.87
CA LEU A 11 2.37 9.77 -1.62
C LEU A 11 3.40 10.22 -0.58
N PHE A 12 4.13 11.31 -0.81
CA PHE A 12 5.29 11.66 0.00
C PHE A 12 5.13 12.90 0.87
N ASN A 13 3.99 13.60 0.82
CA ASN A 13 4.00 14.96 1.35
C ASN A 13 3.34 15.22 2.70
N ASP A 14 2.83 14.23 3.45
CA ASP A 14 2.47 14.55 4.84
C ASP A 14 2.36 13.35 5.77
N THR A 15 2.83 13.57 7.00
CA THR A 15 2.63 12.77 8.22
C THR A 15 3.47 11.49 8.41
N GLN A 16 4.63 11.64 9.05
CA GLN A 16 5.03 10.68 10.09
C GLN A 16 5.61 11.41 11.30
N GLN A 17 4.72 11.77 12.25
CA GLN A 17 5.10 11.78 13.66
C GLN A 17 5.39 10.32 14.04
N VAL A 18 6.63 10.03 14.38
CA VAL A 18 7.08 8.69 14.73
C VAL A 18 6.54 8.35 16.13
N ALA A 19 5.39 7.70 16.18
CA ALA A 19 4.87 7.15 17.42
C ALA A 19 5.56 5.80 17.76
N GLN A 20 5.50 5.44 19.03
CA GLN A 20 6.54 4.74 19.81
C GLN A 20 6.72 3.24 19.47
N PRO A 21 7.79 2.55 19.95
CA PRO A 21 8.28 1.25 19.44
C PRO A 21 7.30 0.06 19.47
N THR A 22 6.19 0.16 20.22
CA THR A 22 5.13 -0.87 20.27
C THR A 22 4.29 -0.90 18.99
N GLU A 23 4.30 0.17 18.22
CA GLU A 23 3.51 0.31 16.98
C GLU A 23 4.15 -0.40 15.79
N LEU A 24 5.44 -0.77 15.85
CA LEU A 24 6.16 -1.32 14.70
C LEU A 24 5.60 -2.68 14.22
N PRO A 25 5.30 -3.68 15.09
CA PRO A 25 4.66 -4.91 14.65
C PRO A 25 3.21 -4.70 14.20
N LEU A 26 2.50 -3.78 14.84
CA LEU A 26 1.13 -3.43 14.47
C LEU A 26 1.07 -2.74 13.11
N LEU A 27 2.06 -1.90 12.80
CA LEU A 27 2.25 -1.25 11.51
C LEU A 27 2.53 -2.29 10.43
N GLU A 28 3.43 -3.25 10.68
CA GLU A 28 3.71 -4.34 9.72
C GLU A 28 2.45 -5.18 9.44
N ALA A 29 1.68 -5.52 10.47
CA ALA A 29 0.42 -6.25 10.32
C ALA A 29 -0.62 -5.44 9.53
N SER A 30 -0.70 -4.13 9.79
CA SER A 30 -1.64 -3.24 9.12
C SER A 30 -1.31 -3.04 7.64
N ILE A 31 -0.02 -2.90 7.29
CA ILE A 31 0.45 -2.81 5.90
C ILE A 31 0.14 -4.11 5.14
N LYS A 32 0.44 -5.28 5.74
CA LYS A 32 0.12 -6.58 5.14
C LYS A 32 -1.38 -6.79 4.94
N LYS A 33 -2.18 -6.41 5.93
CA LYS A 33 -3.64 -6.46 5.83
C LYS A 33 -4.14 -5.58 4.69
N ALA A 34 -3.70 -4.33 4.62
CA ALA A 34 -4.11 -3.41 3.57
C ALA A 34 -3.75 -3.93 2.16
N GLN A 35 -2.57 -4.52 1.99
CA GLN A 35 -2.18 -5.16 0.74
C GLN A 35 -3.13 -6.31 0.38
N ALA A 36 -3.41 -7.22 1.32
CA ALA A 36 -4.29 -8.36 1.09
C ALA A 36 -5.73 -7.92 0.77
N ASP A 37 -6.24 -6.89 1.45
CA ASP A 37 -7.56 -6.32 1.20
C ASP A 37 -7.64 -5.73 -0.23
N MET A 38 -6.59 -5.05 -0.70
CA MET A 38 -6.53 -4.54 -2.08
C MET A 38 -6.51 -5.68 -3.12
N GLU A 39 -5.75 -6.74 -2.88
CA GLU A 39 -5.73 -7.93 -3.75
C GLU A 39 -7.10 -8.61 -3.79
N LEU A 40 -7.78 -8.70 -2.64
CA LEU A 40 -9.12 -9.24 -2.54
C LEU A 40 -10.13 -8.39 -3.33
N PHE A 41 -10.09 -7.06 -3.21
CA PHE A 41 -10.96 -6.18 -3.98
C PHE A 41 -10.69 -6.23 -5.48
N ALA A 42 -9.43 -6.42 -5.89
CA ALA A 42 -9.10 -6.65 -7.30
C ALA A 42 -9.68 -7.97 -7.83
N LEU A 43 -9.77 -9.00 -6.99
CA LEU A 43 -10.34 -10.29 -7.36
C LEU A 43 -11.88 -10.23 -7.45
N ASP A 44 -12.51 -9.57 -6.49
CA ASP A 44 -13.98 -9.53 -6.31
C ASP A 44 -14.68 -8.57 -7.29
N THR A 45 -14.01 -7.50 -7.72
CA THR A 45 -14.60 -6.56 -8.69
C THR A 45 -14.69 -7.17 -10.09
N GLU A 46 -15.67 -6.75 -10.91
CA GLU A 46 -15.76 -7.14 -12.33
C GLU A 46 -15.21 -6.04 -13.26
N ASP A 47 -15.04 -4.83 -12.74
CA ASP A 47 -14.55 -3.67 -13.50
C ASP A 47 -13.05 -3.78 -13.77
N LYS A 48 -12.67 -3.80 -15.05
CA LYS A 48 -11.27 -3.97 -15.48
C LYS A 48 -10.35 -2.84 -15.03
N GLN A 49 -10.85 -1.60 -14.98
CA GLN A 49 -10.09 -0.44 -14.51
C GLN A 49 -9.88 -0.54 -12.99
N ALA A 50 -10.92 -0.92 -12.25
CA ALA A 50 -10.82 -1.14 -10.81
C ALA A 50 -9.85 -2.28 -10.47
N LYS A 51 -9.87 -3.39 -11.23
CA LYS A 51 -8.87 -4.47 -11.08
C LYS A 51 -7.45 -3.97 -11.21
N GLN A 52 -7.18 -3.22 -12.28
CA GLN A 52 -5.85 -2.67 -12.54
C GLN A 52 -5.43 -1.68 -11.45
N MET A 53 -6.34 -0.81 -11.01
CA MET A 53 -6.08 0.14 -9.93
C MET A 53 -5.73 -0.58 -8.62
N TYR A 54 -6.55 -1.52 -8.17
CA TYR A 54 -6.29 -2.26 -6.93
C TYR A 54 -5.03 -3.12 -7.00
N SER A 55 -4.75 -3.74 -8.15
CA SER A 55 -3.52 -4.51 -8.37
C SER A 55 -2.28 -3.62 -8.34
N TRP A 56 -2.37 -2.43 -8.93
CA TRP A 56 -1.30 -1.44 -8.89
C TRP A 56 -1.07 -0.93 -7.46
N CYS A 57 -2.14 -0.61 -6.72
CA CYS A 57 -2.08 -0.19 -5.32
C CYS A 57 -1.45 -1.27 -4.43
N ALA A 58 -1.83 -2.54 -4.60
CA ALA A 58 -1.21 -3.66 -3.88
C ALA A 58 0.30 -3.75 -4.14
N ASN A 59 0.73 -3.54 -5.38
CA ASN A 59 2.15 -3.51 -5.73
C ASN A 59 2.90 -2.28 -5.17
N GLN A 60 2.25 -1.12 -5.06
CA GLN A 60 2.84 0.03 -4.35
C GLN A 60 2.96 -0.27 -2.86
N MET A 61 1.94 -0.87 -2.25
CA MET A 61 1.95 -1.23 -0.83
C MET A 61 3.06 -2.25 -0.51
N LYS A 62 3.35 -3.17 -1.44
CA LYS A 62 4.50 -4.08 -1.32
C LYS A 62 5.84 -3.32 -1.27
N GLN A 63 6.02 -2.29 -2.10
CA GLN A 63 7.24 -1.46 -2.06
C GLN A 63 7.35 -0.67 -0.75
N VAL A 64 6.23 -0.14 -0.24
CA VAL A 64 6.18 0.51 1.08
C VAL A 64 6.57 -0.50 2.16
N HIS A 65 6.02 -1.71 2.13
CA HIS A 65 6.39 -2.77 3.06
C HIS A 65 7.89 -3.11 2.99
N GLU A 66 8.48 -3.19 1.80
CA GLU A 66 9.91 -3.43 1.61
C GLU A 66 10.77 -2.28 2.16
N LEU A 67 10.33 -1.03 2.02
CA LEU A 67 11.01 0.16 2.57
C LEU A 67 10.95 0.21 4.10
N VAL A 68 9.83 -0.19 4.69
CA VAL A 68 9.57 -0.07 6.13
C VAL A 68 10.03 -1.32 6.90
N SER A 69 10.08 -2.49 6.25
CA SER A 69 10.53 -3.78 6.83
C SER A 69 11.87 -3.72 7.58
N PRO A 70 12.91 -2.99 7.12
CA PRO A 70 14.18 -2.86 7.83
C PRO A 70 14.05 -2.13 9.18
N TYR A 71 13.01 -1.33 9.36
CA TYR A 71 12.76 -0.56 10.59
C TYR A 71 11.77 -1.25 11.53
N THR A 72 10.95 -2.19 11.03
CA THR A 72 9.98 -2.95 11.84
C THR A 72 10.50 -4.31 12.26
N LYS A 73 11.43 -4.92 11.51
CA LYS A 73 12.13 -6.12 11.94
C LYS A 73 13.29 -5.74 12.86
N SER A 74 13.01 -5.72 14.17
CA SER A 74 14.07 -5.72 15.18
C SER A 74 14.97 -6.94 14.93
N ASN A 75 16.26 -6.67 14.74
CA ASN A 75 17.32 -7.66 14.97
C ASN A 75 17.45 -7.93 16.48
#